data_AF-A0A7L4NS76-F1
#
_entry.id   AF-A0A7L4NS76-F1
#
_cell.length_a   1.000
_cell.length_b   1.000
_cell.length_c   1.000
_cell.angle_alpha   90.00
_cell.angle_beta   90.00
_cell.angle_gamma   90.00
#
_symmetry.space_group_name_H-M   'P 1'
#
loop_
_entity.id
_entity.type
_entity.pdbx_description
1 polymer ?
#
loop_
_entity_poly.entity_id
_entity_poly.type
_entity_poly.pdbx_seq_one_letter_code
_entity_poly.pdbx_strand_id
1 'polypeptide(L)'
;NIPEIPDDLKQLYKTVWEISQKTILKMAADRGAFIDQSQSLNIHIAEPNYGKLTSMHFYGWKQGLKTGMYYLRTKPAANPIQFTLNKEKLREREKVSKEEEEKER
;
A
#
# COMPACT_ATOMS: atom_id res chain seq x y z
N ASN A 1 -11.64 6.22 0.69
CA ASN A 1 -11.27 7.64 0.65
C ASN A 1 -12.43 8.39 1.27
N ILE A 2 -12.28 8.92 2.49
CA ILE A 2 -13.39 9.47 3.29
C ILE A 2 -13.43 10.99 3.07
N PRO A 3 -14.48 11.56 2.45
CA PRO A 3 -14.51 12.97 2.07
C PRO A 3 -14.27 13.94 3.23
N GLU A 4 -14.81 13.63 4.40
CA GLU A 4 -14.80 14.48 5.60
C GLU A 4 -13.43 14.59 6.27
N ILE A 5 -12.47 13.73 5.89
CA ILE A 5 -11.12 13.75 6.45
C ILE A 5 -10.25 14.72 5.65
N PRO A 6 -9.55 15.67 6.32
CA PRO A 6 -8.55 16.52 5.69
C PRO A 6 -7.46 15.76 4.91
N ASP A 7 -6.97 16.34 3.82
CA ASP A 7 -6.04 15.67 2.91
C ASP A 7 -4.65 15.44 3.52
N ASP A 8 -4.19 16.30 4.42
CA ASP A 8 -2.96 16.11 5.18
C ASP A 8 -3.05 14.85 6.05
N LEU A 9 -4.20 14.61 6.70
CA LEU A 9 -4.45 13.39 7.46
C LEU A 9 -4.50 12.16 6.55
N LYS A 10 -5.17 12.24 5.38
CA LYS A 10 -5.15 11.14 4.41
C LYS A 10 -3.73 10.82 3.93
N GLN A 11 -2.89 11.84 3.76
CA GLN A 11 -1.48 11.66 3.38
C GLN A 11 -0.67 11.02 4.50
N LEU A 12 -0.90 11.43 5.74
CA LEU A 12 -0.21 10.90 6.93
C LEU A 12 -0.58 9.45 7.20
N TYR A 13 -1.85 9.08 7.03
CA TYR A 13 -2.37 7.75 7.33
C TYR A 13 -2.44 6.82 6.11
N LYS A 14 -1.62 7.07 5.08
CA LYS A 14 -1.48 6.13 3.96
C LYS A 14 -1.06 4.76 4.46
N THR A 15 -1.78 3.76 4.01
CA THR A 15 -1.44 2.35 4.20
C THR A 15 -0.30 1.96 3.25
N VAL A 16 0.35 0.83 3.55
CA VAL A 16 1.43 0.29 2.71
C VAL A 16 1.01 0.01 1.26
N TRP A 17 -0.29 -0.18 1.02
CA TRP A 17 -0.87 -0.43 -0.31
C TRP A 17 -1.07 0.84 -1.13
N GLU A 18 -1.10 2.00 -0.47
CA GLU A 18 -1.25 3.32 -1.09
C GLU A 18 0.11 4.00 -1.31
N ILE A 19 1.18 3.45 -0.70
CA ILE A 19 2.54 3.93 -0.87
C ILE A 19 3.20 3.22 -2.06
N SER A 20 3.82 4.02 -2.94
CA SER A 20 4.63 3.49 -4.04
C SER A 20 5.79 2.64 -3.53
N GLN A 21 5.91 1.40 -4.01
CA GLN A 21 7.03 0.53 -3.65
C GLN A 21 8.39 1.07 -4.10
N LYS A 22 8.41 1.92 -5.13
CA LYS A 22 9.63 2.64 -5.54
C LYS A 22 10.13 3.57 -4.42
N THR A 23 9.21 4.24 -3.71
CA THR A 23 9.56 5.10 -2.56
C THR A 23 10.16 4.26 -1.43
N ILE A 24 9.57 3.10 -1.13
CA ILE A 24 10.07 2.17 -0.12
C ILE A 24 11.50 1.70 -0.45
N LEU A 25 11.75 1.32 -1.71
CA LEU A 25 13.09 0.90 -2.17
C LEU A 25 14.10 2.03 -2.10
N LYS A 26 13.71 3.26 -2.48
CA LYS A 26 14.58 4.43 -2.38
C LYS A 26 14.97 4.70 -0.93
N MET A 27 14.00 4.77 -0.02
CA MET A 27 14.26 4.97 1.41
C MET A 27 15.08 3.82 2.02
N ALA A 28 14.93 2.60 1.51
CA ALA A 28 15.75 1.46 1.91
C ALA A 28 17.20 1.62 1.47
N ALA A 29 17.44 2.14 0.26
CA ALA A 29 18.77 2.42 -0.25
C ALA A 29 19.43 3.57 0.53
N ASP A 30 18.68 4.65 0.78
CA ASP A 30 19.16 5.83 1.52
C ASP A 30 19.68 5.43 2.92
N ARG A 31 18.92 4.64 3.68
CA ARG A 31 19.38 4.14 4.99
C ARG A 31 20.42 3.02 4.90
N GLY A 32 20.49 2.32 3.76
CA GLY A 32 21.40 1.20 3.53
C GLY A 32 22.87 1.58 3.63
N ALA A 33 23.22 2.85 3.37
CA ALA A 33 24.57 3.39 3.55
C ALA A 33 25.06 3.33 5.01
N PHE A 34 24.15 3.26 5.98
CA PHE A 34 24.45 3.25 7.41
C PHE A 34 24.22 1.87 8.05
N ILE A 35 23.99 0.82 7.25
CA ILE A 35 23.75 -0.55 7.70
C ILE A 35 24.94 -1.43 7.29
N ASP A 36 25.63 -1.98 8.29
CA ASP A 36 26.81 -2.85 8.13
C ASP A 36 26.50 -4.10 7.29
N GLN A 37 25.44 -4.82 7.66
CA GLN A 37 24.95 -6.01 6.99
C GLN A 37 23.81 -5.63 6.04
N SER A 38 22.58 -6.05 6.31
CA SER A 38 21.41 -5.77 5.47
C SER A 38 20.19 -5.54 6.36
N GLN A 39 19.01 -5.57 5.76
CA GLN A 39 17.74 -5.30 6.40
C GLN A 39 16.62 -6.14 5.81
N SER A 40 15.68 -6.53 6.65
CA SER A 40 14.47 -7.24 6.22
C SER A 40 13.53 -6.28 5.50
N LEU A 41 13.49 -6.36 4.16
CA LEU A 41 12.69 -5.47 3.32
C LEU A 41 11.47 -6.19 2.74
N ASN A 42 10.30 -5.98 3.35
CA ASN A 42 9.04 -6.51 2.82
C ASN A 42 8.51 -5.63 1.67
N ILE A 43 8.12 -6.27 0.57
CA ILE A 43 7.55 -5.61 -0.61
C ILE A 43 6.05 -5.92 -0.68
N HIS A 44 5.25 -4.89 -0.92
CA HIS A 44 3.79 -4.98 -0.93
C HIS A 44 3.26 -4.57 -2.30
N ILE A 45 2.73 -5.52 -3.07
CA ILE A 45 2.13 -5.25 -4.38
C ILE A 45 0.72 -5.81 -4.37
N ALA A 46 -0.27 -4.92 -4.35
CA ALA A 46 -1.68 -5.31 -4.27
C ALA A 46 -2.07 -6.26 -5.41
N GLU A 47 -1.74 -5.87 -6.65
CA GLU A 47 -1.98 -6.64 -7.87
C GLU A 47 -0.65 -6.97 -8.55
N PRO A 48 -0.03 -8.12 -8.19
CA PRO A 48 1.25 -8.53 -8.74
C PRO A 48 1.11 -8.90 -10.21
N ASN A 49 2.09 -8.49 -11.01
CA ASN A 49 2.31 -9.04 -12.35
C ASN A 49 3.81 -9.11 -12.62
N TYR A 50 4.21 -9.89 -13.63
CA TYR A 50 5.62 -10.10 -13.94
C TYR A 50 6.35 -8.80 -14.24
N GLY A 51 5.74 -7.85 -14.97
CA GLY A 51 6.37 -6.56 -15.26
C GLY A 51 6.66 -5.72 -14.00
N LYS A 52 5.71 -5.65 -13.07
CA LYS A 52 5.84 -4.93 -11.79
C LYS A 52 6.91 -5.58 -10.91
N LEU A 53 6.90 -6.91 -10.80
CA LEU A 53 7.88 -7.64 -9.98
C LEU A 53 9.30 -7.52 -10.56
N THR A 54 9.45 -7.72 -11.86
CA THR A 54 10.74 -7.62 -12.54
C THR A 54 11.30 -6.20 -12.41
N SER A 55 10.52 -5.17 -12.72
CA SER A 55 10.97 -3.77 -12.59
C SER A 55 11.33 -3.39 -11.15
N MET A 56 10.59 -3.90 -10.16
CA MET A 56 10.87 -3.73 -8.74
C MET A 56 12.23 -4.34 -8.34
N HIS A 57 12.48 -5.60 -8.73
CA HIS A 57 13.75 -6.28 -8.46
C HIS A 57 14.93 -5.57 -9.12
N PHE A 58 14.82 -5.22 -10.41
CA PHE A 58 15.87 -4.50 -11.12
C PHE A 58 16.12 -3.11 -10.55
N TYR A 59 15.08 -2.42 -10.08
CA TYR A 59 15.25 -1.12 -9.41
C TYR A 59 16.05 -1.27 -8.11
N GLY A 60 15.68 -2.21 -7.24
CA GLY A 60 16.42 -2.46 -5.99
C GLY A 60 17.88 -2.86 -6.22
N TRP A 61 18.14 -3.72 -7.20
CA TRP A 61 19.49 -4.12 -7.59
C TRP A 61 20.33 -2.95 -8.08
N LYS A 62 19.79 -2.11 -8.98
CA LYS A 62 20.48 -0.91 -9.49
C LYS A 62 20.79 0.12 -8.39
N GLN A 63 19.97 0.16 -7.34
CA GLN A 63 20.19 1.03 -6.17
C GLN A 63 21.20 0.45 -5.17
N GLY A 64 21.77 -0.74 -5.42
CA GLY A 64 22.76 -1.37 -4.53
C GLY A 64 22.17 -2.00 -3.27
N LEU A 65 20.87 -2.30 -3.25
CA LEU A 65 20.27 -3.00 -2.11
C LEU A 65 20.83 -4.41 -1.98
N LYS A 66 21.40 -4.73 -0.80
CA LYS A 66 21.87 -6.08 -0.45
C LYS A 66 20.70 -7.07 -0.37
N THR A 67 19.61 -6.69 0.30
CA THR A 67 18.34 -7.43 0.29
C THR A 67 17.32 -6.68 -0.55
N GLY A 68 17.05 -7.17 -1.77
CA GLY A 68 16.05 -6.60 -2.66
C GLY A 68 14.60 -6.91 -2.28
N MET A 69 14.36 -8.04 -1.62
CA MET A 69 13.05 -8.45 -1.13
C MET A 69 13.18 -9.53 -0.05
N TYR A 70 12.40 -9.41 1.02
CA TYR A 70 12.24 -10.44 2.05
C TYR A 70 10.94 -11.25 1.79
N TYR A 71 9.78 -10.69 2.12
CA TYR A 71 8.49 -11.23 1.65
C TYR A 71 7.90 -10.36 0.56
N LEU A 72 7.25 -11.02 -0.40
CA LEU A 72 6.23 -10.42 -1.22
C LEU A 72 4.87 -10.59 -0.54
N ARG A 73 4.19 -9.48 -0.25
CA ARG A 73 2.82 -9.47 0.26
C ARG A 73 1.89 -8.98 -0.84
N THR A 74 0.86 -9.76 -1.12
CA THR A 74 -0.17 -9.46 -2.13
C THR A 74 -1.52 -9.29 -1.45
N LYS A 75 -2.44 -8.54 -2.07
CA LYS A 75 -3.82 -8.53 -1.60
C LYS A 75 -4.54 -9.75 -2.16
N PRO A 76 -5.38 -10.44 -1.35
CA PRO A 76 -6.28 -11.45 -1.89
C PRO A 76 -7.27 -10.80 -2.87
N ALA A 77 -7.68 -11.54 -3.90
CA ALA A 77 -8.60 -11.05 -4.93
C ALA A 77 -9.98 -10.67 -4.37
N ALA A 78 -10.36 -11.25 -3.23
CA ALA A 78 -11.55 -10.87 -2.47
C ALA A 78 -11.12 -10.40 -1.07
N ASN A 79 -11.66 -9.27 -0.63
CA ASN A 79 -11.52 -8.86 0.76
C ASN A 79 -12.21 -9.88 1.65
N PRO A 80 -11.56 -10.38 2.72
CA PRO A 80 -12.22 -11.26 3.67
C PRO A 80 -13.45 -10.57 4.26
N ILE A 81 -14.53 -11.33 4.45
CA ILE A 81 -15.78 -10.83 5.04
C ILE A 81 -15.44 -10.22 6.40
N GLN A 82 -15.52 -8.90 6.51
CA GLN A 82 -15.28 -8.20 7.77
C GLN A 82 -16.49 -8.41 8.67
N PHE A 83 -16.30 -9.15 9.77
CA PHE A 83 -17.33 -9.34 10.78
C PHE A 83 -17.30 -8.16 11.75
N THR A 84 -18.46 -7.53 11.92
CA THR A 84 -18.67 -6.44 12.87
C THR A 84 -20.07 -6.57 13.47
N LEU A 85 -20.25 -6.02 14.66
CA LEU A 85 -21.45 -6.23 15.47
C LEU A 85 -22.71 -5.60 14.87
N ASN A 86 -22.59 -4.63 13.95
CA ASN A 86 -23.75 -3.99 13.32
C ASN A 86 -23.55 -3.77 11.81
N LYS A 87 -24.00 -4.75 11.01
CA LYS A 87 -23.93 -4.71 9.54
C LYS A 87 -24.93 -3.73 8.91
N GLU A 88 -25.97 -3.31 9.63
CA GLU A 88 -27.02 -2.43 9.10
C GLU A 88 -26.52 -0.99 9.01
N LYS A 89 -25.91 -0.48 10.09
CA LYS A 89 -25.28 0.85 10.12
C LYS A 89 -24.17 1.03 9.09
N LEU A 90 -23.47 -0.04 8.74
CA LEU A 90 -22.46 -0.01 7.67
C LEU A 90 -23.08 0.15 6.29
N ARG A 91 -24.16 -0.59 6.00
CA ARG A 91 -24.88 -0.45 4.72
C ARG A 91 -25.52 0.92 4.57
N GLU A 92 -26.01 1.50 5.67
CA GLU A 92 -26.52 2.88 5.68
C GLU A 92 -25.42 3.88 5.33
N ARG A 93 -24.24 3.78 5.95
CA ARG A 93 -23.08 4.61 5.58
C ARG A 93 -22.65 4.44 4.12
N GLU A 94 -22.60 3.21 3.62
CA GLU A 94 -22.24 2.92 2.22
C GLU A 94 -23.27 3.47 1.22
N LYS A 95 -24.55 3.54 1.58
CA LYS A 95 -25.58 4.17 0.75
C LYS A 95 -25.42 5.68 0.72
N VAL A 96 -25.24 6.30 1.88
CA VAL A 96 -25.04 7.76 2.00
C VAL A 96 -23.80 8.19 1.20
N SER A 97 -22.68 7.48 1.31
CA SER A 97 -21.47 7.82 0.56
C SER A 97 -21.66 7.69 -0.96
N LYS A 98 -22.45 6.72 -1.43
CA LYS A 98 -22.73 6.55 -2.87
C LYS A 98 -23.65 7.64 -3.42
N GLU A 99 -24.65 8.03 -2.64
CA GLU A 99 -25.56 9.13 -3.02
C GLU A 99 -24.86 10.48 -3.06
N GLU A 100 -23.84 10.70 -2.24
CA GLU A 100 -22.99 11.90 -2.27
C GLU A 100 -22.04 11.90 -3.48
N GLU A 101 -21.37 10.78 -3.77
CA GLU A 101 -20.52 10.64 -4.97
C GLU A 101 -21.30 10.80 -6.29
N GLU A 102 -22.58 10.43 -6.31
CA GLU A 102 -23.45 10.57 -7.49
C GLU A 102 -23.98 12.00 -7.68
N LYS A 103 -24.04 12.79 -6.60
CA LYS A 103 -24.41 14.23 -6.64
C LYS A 103 -23.24 15.13 -7.02
N GLU A 104 -22.00 14.71 -6.78
CA GLU A 104 -20.79 15.44 -7.16
C GLU A 104 -20.31 15.17 -8.61
N ARG A 105 -20.93 14.22 -9.32
CA ARG A 105 -20.70 13.93 -10.75
C ARG A 105 -21.65 14.67 -11.66
#